data_AF-A0A0G4J1M3-F1
#
_entry.id   AF-A0A0G4J1M3-F1
#
_cell.length_a   1.000
_cell.length_b   1.000
_cell.length_c   1.000
_cell.angle_alpha   90.00
_cell.angle_beta   90.00
_cell.angle_gamma   90.00
#
_symmetry.space_group_name_H-M   'P 1'
#
loop_
_entity.id
_entity.type
_entity.pdbx_description
1 polymer ?
#
loop_
_entity_poly.entity_id
_entity_poly.type
_entity_poly.pdbx_seq_one_letter_code
_entity_poly.pdbx_strand_id
1 'polypeptide(L)'
;MRPGCMQPAVSMLDSRKVSLMEIHPDYTAHDINWLQWAAWIESQPLHLRDEKAKQAPPPHLAHFFKMTPFDAGAVLNKLKTSTNVNRNMVERLQFEVGVAKQSAETMRSAIQLHIAQLERLGEIADTAGSVIASFGDAISPAESEFGRSRKRK
;
A
#
# COMPACT_ATOMS: atom_id res chain seq x y z
N MET A 1 44.12 -4.26 -25.41
CA MET A 1 43.83 -2.82 -25.19
C MET A 1 44.17 -2.09 -26.47
N ARG A 2 43.32 -1.30 -27.15
CA ARG A 2 42.13 -0.51 -26.76
C ARG A 2 40.99 -0.67 -27.79
N PRO A 3 39.72 -0.58 -27.37
CA PRO A 3 38.57 -0.41 -28.26
C PRO A 3 38.41 1.07 -28.63
N GLY A 4 38.30 1.39 -29.91
CA GLY A 4 38.17 2.77 -30.40
C GLY A 4 37.02 2.90 -31.39
N CYS A 5 36.10 3.81 -31.08
CA CYS A 5 35.14 4.45 -32.00
C CYS A 5 33.87 3.67 -32.41
N MET A 6 32.91 3.53 -31.49
CA MET A 6 31.47 3.40 -31.81
C MET A 6 30.69 4.72 -31.59
N GLN A 7 31.36 5.88 -31.59
CA GLN A 7 30.75 7.16 -31.20
C GLN A 7 30.09 8.05 -32.30
N PRO A 8 30.22 7.84 -33.62
CA PRO A 8 29.57 8.76 -34.58
C PRO A 8 28.07 8.50 -34.81
N ALA A 9 27.60 7.26 -34.63
CA ALA A 9 26.21 6.90 -34.87
C ALA A 9 25.25 7.41 -33.77
N VAL A 10 25.70 7.40 -32.52
CA VAL A 10 24.90 7.86 -31.37
C VAL A 10 24.70 9.37 -31.43
N SER A 11 25.76 10.14 -31.72
CA SER A 11 25.67 11.59 -31.86
C SER A 11 24.75 12.04 -33.00
N MET A 12 24.72 11.30 -34.11
CA MET A 12 23.85 11.60 -35.25
C MET A 12 22.36 11.40 -34.91
N LEU A 13 22.04 10.32 -34.18
CA LEU A 13 20.67 10.04 -33.73
C LEU A 13 20.19 11.07 -32.71
N ASP A 14 21.06 11.53 -31.81
CA ASP A 14 20.72 12.59 -30.86
C ASP A 14 20.45 13.93 -31.58
N SER A 15 21.22 14.29 -32.60
CA SER A 15 20.92 15.49 -33.40
C SER A 15 19.59 15.37 -34.15
N ARG A 16 19.30 14.20 -34.75
CA ARG A 16 18.02 13.95 -35.43
C ARG A 16 16.84 13.99 -34.46
N LYS A 17 17.01 13.44 -33.25
CA LYS A 17 16.01 13.49 -32.17
C LYS A 17 15.64 14.93 -31.83
N VAL A 18 16.63 15.80 -31.59
CA VAL A 18 16.40 17.21 -31.27
C VAL A 18 15.63 17.89 -32.42
N SER A 19 16.06 17.69 -33.66
CA SER A 19 15.36 18.24 -34.83
C SER A 19 13.91 17.73 -34.96
N LEU A 20 13.65 16.45 -34.66
CA LEU A 20 12.28 15.91 -34.68
C LEU A 20 11.39 16.56 -33.63
N MET A 21 11.91 16.81 -32.42
CA MET A 21 11.15 17.47 -31.35
C MET A 21 10.79 18.92 -31.73
N GLU A 22 11.66 19.60 -32.49
CA GLU A 22 11.40 20.95 -33.00
C GLU A 22 10.35 20.97 -34.12
N ILE A 23 10.38 19.98 -35.02
CA ILE A 23 9.41 19.85 -36.12
C ILE A 23 8.02 19.46 -35.58
N HIS A 24 7.97 18.70 -34.49
CA HIS A 24 6.78 18.05 -33.95
C HIS A 24 6.46 18.48 -32.51
N PRO A 25 6.22 19.78 -32.25
CA PRO A 25 6.03 20.29 -30.89
C PRO A 25 4.77 19.75 -30.19
N ASP A 26 3.78 19.32 -30.98
CA ASP A 26 2.50 18.83 -30.45
C ASP A 26 2.58 17.41 -29.89
N TYR A 27 3.63 16.67 -30.22
CA TYR A 27 3.83 15.32 -29.74
C TYR A 27 4.60 15.29 -28.42
N THR A 28 4.13 14.45 -27.50
CA THR A 28 4.79 14.17 -26.24
C THR A 28 5.06 12.67 -26.13
N ALA A 29 6.31 12.31 -25.82
CA ALA A 29 6.76 10.93 -25.67
C ALA A 29 8.03 10.87 -24.81
N HIS A 30 8.39 9.68 -24.32
CA HIS A 30 9.67 9.46 -23.65
C HIS A 30 10.84 9.60 -24.65
N ASP A 31 12.00 10.06 -24.17
CA ASP A 31 13.21 10.26 -24.99
C ASP A 31 13.60 9.05 -25.85
N ILE A 32 13.47 7.84 -25.30
CA ILE A 32 13.79 6.60 -26.02
C ILE A 32 12.89 6.42 -27.26
N ASN A 33 11.64 6.86 -27.21
CA ASN A 33 10.71 6.75 -28.33
C ASN A 33 11.10 7.72 -29.44
N TRP A 34 11.55 8.93 -29.09
CA TRP A 34 12.12 9.88 -30.04
C TRP A 34 13.39 9.35 -30.69
N LEU A 35 14.26 8.67 -29.93
CA LEU A 35 15.44 8.00 -30.47
C LEU A 35 15.07 6.85 -31.41
N GLN A 36 14.04 6.06 -31.10
CA GLN A 36 13.54 4.99 -31.98
C GLN A 36 13.00 5.56 -33.29
N TRP A 37 12.29 6.68 -33.24
CA TRP A 37 11.80 7.35 -34.45
C TRP A 37 12.95 7.94 -35.28
N ALA A 38 13.93 8.57 -34.63
CA ALA A 38 15.16 9.03 -35.30
C ALA A 38 15.90 7.86 -35.96
N ALA A 39 16.07 6.73 -35.26
CA ALA A 39 16.72 5.54 -35.79
C ALA A 39 15.94 4.95 -36.98
N TRP A 40 14.61 4.95 -36.91
CA TRP A 40 13.76 4.51 -38.02
C TRP A 40 13.95 5.41 -39.25
N ILE A 41 14.02 6.73 -39.08
CA ILE A 41 14.29 7.67 -40.18
C ILE A 41 15.68 7.43 -40.78
N GLU A 42 16.70 7.28 -39.94
CA GLU A 42 18.07 7.05 -40.41
C GLU A 42 18.27 5.68 -41.07
N SER A 43 17.37 4.72 -40.82
CA SER A 43 17.32 3.45 -41.56
C SER A 43 16.74 3.57 -42.98
N GLN A 44 16.11 4.71 -43.32
CA GLN A 44 15.55 4.94 -44.65
C GLN A 44 16.62 5.38 -45.67
N PRO A 45 16.36 5.24 -46.99
CA PRO A 45 17.21 5.79 -48.04
C PRO A 45 17.46 7.29 -47.85
N LEU A 46 18.70 7.74 -48.10
CA LEU A 46 19.16 9.10 -47.78
C LEU A 46 18.23 10.20 -48.33
N HIS A 47 17.73 10.04 -49.55
CA HIS A 47 16.86 11.01 -50.23
C HIS A 47 15.44 11.10 -49.62
N LEU A 48 15.01 10.12 -48.83
CA LEU A 48 13.69 10.09 -48.18
C LEU A 48 13.71 10.57 -46.74
N ARG A 49 14.89 10.66 -46.10
CA ARG A 49 14.98 10.89 -44.64
C ARG A 49 14.32 12.20 -44.22
N ASP A 50 14.58 13.28 -44.92
CA ASP A 50 14.02 14.59 -44.57
C ASP A 50 12.53 14.71 -44.86
N GLU A 51 12.03 13.99 -45.87
CA GLU A 51 10.59 13.87 -46.12
C GLU A 51 9.91 13.08 -44.98
N LYS A 52 10.52 11.95 -44.57
CA LYS A 52 10.02 11.12 -43.48
C LYS A 52 10.08 11.82 -42.13
N ALA A 53 11.04 12.71 -41.91
CA ALA A 53 11.11 13.52 -40.70
C ALA A 53 9.95 14.51 -40.55
N LYS A 54 9.31 14.94 -41.65
CA LYS A 54 8.16 15.85 -41.63
C LYS A 54 6.81 15.13 -41.45
N GLN A 55 6.79 13.81 -41.66
CA GLN A 55 5.58 13.01 -41.50
C GLN A 55 5.33 12.72 -40.01
N ALA A 56 4.11 12.27 -39.68
CA ALA A 56 3.80 11.75 -38.36
C ALA A 56 4.66 10.51 -38.02
N PRO A 57 4.76 10.11 -36.73
CA PRO A 57 5.46 8.90 -36.35
C PRO A 57 4.96 7.69 -37.16
N PRO A 58 5.85 6.76 -37.56
CA PRO A 58 5.44 5.59 -38.32
C PRO A 58 4.43 4.74 -37.53
N PRO A 59 3.54 3.98 -38.19
CA PRO A 59 2.40 3.32 -37.52
C PRO A 59 2.76 2.45 -36.31
N HIS A 60 3.90 1.76 -36.37
CA HIS A 60 4.39 0.90 -35.29
C HIS A 60 4.92 1.68 -34.08
N LEU A 61 5.24 2.97 -34.22
CA LEU A 61 5.66 3.85 -33.13
C LEU A 61 4.56 4.80 -32.67
N ALA A 62 3.52 5.04 -33.47
CA ALA A 62 2.50 6.08 -33.22
C ALA A 62 1.86 6.00 -31.81
N HIS A 63 1.62 4.79 -31.29
CA HIS A 63 1.02 4.58 -29.96
C HIS A 63 1.90 5.01 -28.77
N PHE A 64 3.20 5.25 -29.00
CA PHE A 64 4.13 5.76 -28.00
C PHE A 64 4.14 7.29 -27.90
N PHE A 65 3.46 7.97 -28.83
CA PHE A 65 3.40 9.42 -28.90
C PHE A 65 1.99 9.89 -28.58
N LYS A 66 1.86 10.73 -27.56
CA LYS A 66 0.61 11.38 -27.20
C LYS A 66 0.61 12.77 -27.82
N MET A 67 -0.36 13.09 -28.65
CA MET A 67 -0.60 14.49 -28.98
C MET A 67 -1.12 15.21 -27.73
N THR A 68 -0.57 16.38 -27.46
CA THR A 68 -1.07 17.27 -26.42
C THR A 68 -2.56 17.54 -26.71
N PRO A 69 -3.49 17.29 -25.77
CA PRO A 69 -4.90 17.48 -26.04
C PRO A 69 -5.15 18.96 -26.35
N PHE A 70 -5.71 19.27 -27.53
CA PHE A 70 -6.11 20.63 -27.90
C PHE A 70 -7.18 21.21 -26.96
N ASP A 71 -7.88 20.37 -26.18
CA ASP A 71 -8.93 20.79 -25.26
C ASP A 71 -8.49 20.69 -23.79
N ALA A 72 -7.89 21.78 -23.30
CA ALA A 72 -7.58 21.98 -21.89
C ALA A 72 -8.83 21.83 -20.99
N GLY A 73 -10.04 22.09 -21.52
CA GLY A 73 -11.30 21.91 -20.81
C GLY A 73 -11.62 20.44 -20.52
N ALA A 74 -11.40 19.54 -21.49
CA ALA A 74 -11.57 18.11 -21.29
C ALA A 74 -10.60 17.54 -20.24
N VAL A 75 -9.34 18.00 -20.23
CA VAL A 75 -8.35 17.62 -19.21
C VAL A 75 -8.77 18.12 -17.83
N LEU A 76 -9.17 19.40 -17.74
CA LEU A 76 -9.64 20.00 -16.48
C LEU A 76 -10.88 19.28 -15.94
N ASN A 77 -11.82 18.91 -16.81
CA ASN A 77 -13.02 18.17 -16.40
C ASN A 77 -12.67 16.78 -15.88
N LYS A 78 -11.79 16.04 -16.56
CA LYS A 78 -11.30 14.74 -16.07
C LYS A 78 -10.60 14.88 -14.71
N LEU A 79 -9.78 15.91 -14.55
CA LEU A 79 -9.09 16.18 -13.29
C LEU A 79 -10.11 16.49 -12.17
N LYS A 80 -11.09 17.36 -12.42
CA LYS A 80 -12.16 17.67 -11.46
C LYS A 80 -12.93 16.41 -11.05
N THR A 81 -13.33 15.59 -12.01
CA THR A 81 -14.02 14.32 -11.72
C THR A 81 -13.15 13.40 -10.87
N SER A 82 -11.87 13.22 -11.22
CA SER A 82 -10.94 12.39 -10.46
C SER A 82 -10.75 12.92 -9.03
N THR A 83 -10.59 14.22 -8.86
CA THR A 83 -10.43 14.86 -7.55
C THR A 83 -11.68 14.66 -6.69
N ASN A 84 -12.87 14.78 -7.26
CA ASN A 84 -14.13 14.55 -6.55
C ASN A 84 -14.28 13.09 -6.10
N VAL A 85 -13.95 12.13 -6.97
CA VAL A 85 -13.96 10.70 -6.61
C VAL A 85 -12.98 10.43 -5.47
N ASN A 86 -11.75 10.96 -5.56
CA ASN A 86 -10.74 10.80 -4.52
C ASN A 86 -11.20 11.41 -3.19
N ARG A 87 -11.83 12.59 -3.23
CA ARG A 87 -12.38 13.23 -2.04
C ARG A 87 -13.44 12.35 -1.37
N ASN A 88 -14.40 11.84 -2.13
CA ASN A 88 -15.45 10.97 -1.61
C ASN A 88 -14.87 9.68 -0.99
N MET A 89 -13.83 9.11 -1.62
CA MET A 89 -13.12 7.94 -1.08
C MET A 89 -12.44 8.27 0.26
N VAL A 90 -11.77 9.42 0.35
CA VAL A 90 -11.12 9.86 1.59
C VAL A 90 -12.14 10.07 2.71
N GLU A 91 -13.25 10.75 2.42
CA GLU A 91 -14.32 10.98 3.40
C GLU A 91 -14.91 9.64 3.91
N ARG A 92 -15.11 8.66 3.01
CA ARG A 92 -15.58 7.32 3.40
C ARG A 92 -14.55 6.57 4.25
N LEU A 93 -13.28 6.58 3.88
CA LEU A 93 -12.23 5.93 4.67
C LEU A 93 -12.09 6.55 6.05
N GLN A 94 -12.22 7.87 6.16
CA GLN A 94 -12.20 8.56 7.45
C GLN A 94 -13.37 8.12 8.34
N PHE A 95 -14.56 7.96 7.76
CA PHE A 95 -15.72 7.42 8.48
C PHE A 95 -15.48 5.99 8.96
N GLU A 96 -15.02 5.09 8.08
CA GLU A 96 -14.75 3.69 8.44
C GLU A 96 -13.67 3.56 9.53
N VAL A 97 -12.62 4.38 9.46
CA VAL A 97 -11.60 4.48 10.53
C VAL A 97 -12.21 4.94 11.85
N GLY A 98 -13.12 5.92 11.82
CA GLY A 98 -13.84 6.38 13.01
C GLY A 98 -14.64 5.27 13.67
N VAL A 99 -15.39 4.49 12.88
CA VAL A 99 -16.16 3.34 13.37
C VAL A 99 -15.24 2.27 13.98
N ALA A 100 -14.13 1.96 13.31
CA ALA A 100 -13.17 0.98 13.80
C ALA A 100 -12.53 1.41 15.14
N LYS A 101 -12.18 2.69 15.29
CA LYS A 101 -11.68 3.25 16.55
C LYS A 101 -12.71 3.12 17.68
N GLN A 102 -13.96 3.48 17.42
CA GLN A 102 -15.01 3.38 18.41
C GLN A 102 -15.22 1.92 18.85
N SER A 103 -15.21 0.98 17.91
CA SER A 103 -15.31 -0.46 18.20
C SER A 103 -14.14 -0.94 19.07
N ALA A 104 -12.91 -0.51 18.76
CA ALA A 104 -11.74 -0.85 19.55
C ALA A 104 -11.82 -0.33 20.99
N GLU A 105 -12.34 0.89 21.18
CA GLU A 105 -12.56 1.46 22.52
C GLU A 105 -13.61 0.66 23.30
N THR A 106 -14.72 0.28 22.67
CA THR A 106 -15.74 -0.56 23.31
C THR A 106 -15.18 -1.92 23.73
N MET A 107 -14.39 -2.58 22.85
CA MET A 107 -13.74 -3.85 23.19
C MET A 107 -12.75 -3.68 24.34
N ARG A 108 -11.98 -2.58 24.37
CA ARG A 108 -11.05 -2.28 25.46
C ARG A 108 -11.78 -2.17 26.80
N SER A 109 -12.90 -1.44 26.85
CA SER A 109 -13.71 -1.33 28.07
C SER A 109 -14.28 -2.69 28.51
N ALA A 110 -14.73 -3.53 27.58
CA ALA A 110 -15.19 -4.88 27.90
C ALA A 110 -14.08 -5.77 28.48
N ILE A 111 -12.86 -5.69 27.91
CA ILE A 111 -11.69 -6.41 28.44
C ILE A 111 -11.37 -5.96 29.86
N GLN A 112 -11.40 -4.65 30.13
CA GLN A 112 -11.16 -4.12 31.48
C GLN A 112 -12.20 -4.63 32.49
N LEU A 113 -13.46 -4.71 32.09
CA LEU A 113 -14.51 -5.28 32.93
C LEU A 113 -14.24 -6.77 33.25
N HIS A 114 -13.85 -7.56 32.26
CA HIS A 114 -13.53 -8.97 32.48
C HIS A 114 -12.29 -9.17 33.36
N ILE A 115 -11.28 -8.31 33.24
CA ILE A 115 -10.12 -8.33 34.14
C ILE A 115 -10.58 -8.13 35.59
N ALA A 116 -11.39 -7.10 35.87
CA ALA A 116 -11.91 -6.85 37.21
C ALA A 116 -12.78 -8.01 37.74
N GLN A 117 -13.54 -8.68 36.87
CA GLN A 117 -14.31 -9.87 37.24
C GLN A 117 -13.41 -11.05 37.62
N LEU A 118 -12.31 -11.27 36.89
CA LEU A 118 -11.34 -12.32 37.19
C LEU A 118 -10.61 -12.07 38.51
N GLU A 119 -10.21 -10.83 38.78
CA GLU A 119 -9.60 -10.43 40.06
C GLU A 119 -10.52 -10.75 41.23
N ARG A 120 -11.80 -10.34 41.13
CA ARG A 120 -12.82 -10.64 42.15
C ARG A 120 -13.04 -12.15 42.35
N LEU A 121 -13.05 -12.93 41.28
CA LEU A 121 -13.19 -14.39 41.38
C LEU A 121 -11.97 -15.03 42.06
N GLY A 122 -10.77 -14.50 41.82
CA GLY A 122 -9.55 -14.89 42.53
C GLY A 122 -9.68 -14.66 44.04
N GLU A 123 -10.10 -13.46 44.45
CA GLU A 123 -10.31 -13.14 45.88
C GLU A 123 -11.34 -14.06 46.55
N ILE A 124 -12.42 -14.38 45.84
CA ILE A 124 -13.45 -15.31 46.34
C ILE A 124 -12.88 -16.72 46.47
N ALA A 125 -12.10 -17.19 45.49
CA ALA A 125 -11.47 -18.50 45.52
C ALA A 125 -10.46 -18.63 46.67
N ASP A 126 -9.64 -17.60 46.90
CA ASP A 126 -8.68 -17.55 48.00
C ASP A 126 -9.39 -17.57 49.37
N THR A 127 -10.47 -16.78 49.50
CA THR A 127 -11.30 -16.77 50.71
C THR A 127 -11.92 -18.14 50.96
N ALA A 128 -12.51 -18.77 49.93
CA ALA A 128 -13.09 -20.10 50.04
C ALA A 128 -12.03 -21.15 50.40
N GLY A 129 -10.84 -21.08 49.81
CA GLY A 129 -9.71 -21.94 50.13
C GLY A 129 -9.28 -21.82 51.60
N SER A 130 -9.17 -20.60 52.11
CA SER A 130 -8.85 -20.32 53.52
C SER A 130 -9.91 -20.88 54.48
N VAL A 131 -11.20 -20.69 54.17
CA VAL A 131 -12.31 -21.25 54.96
C VAL A 131 -12.24 -22.78 54.98
N ILE A 132 -12.06 -23.43 53.82
CA ILE A 132 -11.93 -24.90 53.74
C ILE A 132 -10.73 -25.39 54.56
N ALA A 133 -9.57 -24.72 54.46
CA ALA A 133 -8.39 -25.08 55.24
C ALA A 133 -8.67 -24.99 56.75
N SER A 134 -9.29 -23.90 57.21
CA SER A 134 -9.66 -23.74 58.62
C SER A 134 -10.60 -24.84 59.14
N PHE A 135 -11.55 -25.28 58.31
CA PHE A 135 -12.42 -26.41 58.65
C PHE A 135 -11.65 -27.72 58.71
N GLY A 136 -10.72 -27.96 57.79
CA GLY A 136 -9.83 -29.13 57.82
C GLY A 136 -8.97 -29.19 59.09
N ASP A 137 -8.42 -28.05 59.51
CA ASP A 137 -7.64 -27.92 60.73
C ASP A 137 -8.48 -28.13 61.98
N ALA A 138 -9.75 -27.70 61.98
CA ALA A 138 -10.67 -27.90 63.11
C ALA A 138 -11.14 -29.37 63.24
N ILE A 139 -11.26 -30.10 62.13
CA ILE A 139 -11.71 -31.50 62.11
C ILE A 139 -10.59 -32.46 62.53
N SER A 140 -9.33 -32.20 62.14
CA SER A 140 -8.19 -33.09 62.44
C SER A 140 -8.00 -33.45 63.93
N PRO A 141 -8.10 -32.51 64.89
CA PRO A 141 -8.06 -32.82 66.32
C PRO A 141 -9.25 -33.67 66.78
N ALA A 142 -10.45 -33.39 66.27
CA ALA A 142 -11.67 -34.11 66.64
C ALA A 142 -11.63 -35.58 66.19
N GLU A 143 -11.09 -35.86 65.00
CA GLU A 143 -10.90 -37.22 64.51
C GLU A 143 -9.84 -38.00 65.32
N SER A 144 -8.77 -37.32 65.75
CA SER A 144 -7.73 -37.90 66.61
C SER A 144 -8.26 -38.33 67.98
N GLU A 145 -9.15 -37.53 68.60
CA GLU A 145 -9.80 -37.86 69.87
C GLU A 145 -10.85 -38.98 69.72
N PHE A 146 -11.65 -38.96 68.64
CA PHE A 146 -12.60 -40.03 68.36
C PHE A 146 -11.91 -41.38 68.10
N GLY A 147 -10.78 -41.36 67.38
CA GLY A 147 -9.96 -42.54 67.10
C GLY A 147 -9.28 -43.12 68.34
N ARG A 148 -8.85 -42.27 69.29
CA ARG A 148 -8.29 -42.70 70.59
C ARG A 148 -9.35 -43.28 71.52
N SER A 149 -10.56 -42.72 71.51
CA SER A 149 -11.69 -43.19 72.33
C SER A 149 -12.14 -44.61 71.96
N ARG A 150 -11.98 -45.02 70.70
CA ARG A 150 -12.32 -46.38 70.23
C ARG A 150 -11.28 -47.46 70.55
N LYS A 151 -10.03 -47.10 70.85
CA LYS A 151 -8.97 -48.07 71.20
C LYS A 151 -8.88 -48.41 72.69
N ARG A 152 -9.71 -47.77 73.52
CA ARG A 152 -9.86 -48.09 74.96
C ARG A 152 -11.18 -48.86 75.19
N LYS A 153 -11.24 -50.10 74.69
CA LYS A 153 -12.21 -51.11 75.13
C LYS A 153 -11.55 -52.48 75.04
#